data_AF-A0A0G1CSM3-F1
#
_entry.id   AF-A0A0G1CSM3-F1
#
_cell.length_a   1.000
_cell.length_b   1.000
_cell.length_c   1.000
_cell.angle_alpha   90.00
_cell.angle_beta   90.00
_cell.angle_gamma   90.00
#
_symmetry.space_group_name_H-M   'P 1'
#
loop_
_entity.id
_entity.type
_entity.pdbx_description
1 polymer ?
#
loop_
_entity_poly.entity_id
_entity_poly.type
_entity_poly.pdbx_seq_one_letter_code
_entity_poly.pdbx_strand_id
1 'polypeptide(L)'
;MFAKRKKERVLPEPQQVGEVLTMVMGKVSKGLKSLNGETAKYWSGHADDKKLHGAINALCQILLRQNLVTEAINPQLADWLQFYREVFDLEWDPADINLPAERFGFGWLVVVAKGLTRNAVFGLCYKRFNGKVWRFYDDLNKAVTHNDREPIETYAIRVRDCVEADECHKGKSANTATGAGIKGMTNLERMLLELWYHWKTNDHLDKKNLTICSGSRYADGFVPYARWYGGKFYVCYVLPDHAFDDWRVRETVS
;
A
#
# COMPACT_ATOMS: atom_id res chain seq x y z
N MET A 1 -8.94 26.95 -24.29
CA MET A 1 -8.98 25.59 -24.87
C MET A 1 -7.62 24.95 -24.57
N PHE A 2 -7.49 24.21 -23.46
CA PHE A 2 -6.19 23.66 -23.02
C PHE A 2 -6.09 22.16 -23.34
N ALA A 3 -5.06 21.80 -24.10
CA ALA A 3 -4.79 20.43 -24.53
C ALA A 3 -4.34 19.55 -23.35
N LYS A 4 -4.95 18.36 -23.21
CA LYS A 4 -4.50 17.31 -22.28
C LYS A 4 -3.20 16.68 -22.79
N ARG A 5 -2.07 16.89 -22.09
CA ARG A 5 -0.86 16.08 -22.27
C ARG A 5 -1.12 14.65 -21.75
N LYS A 6 -0.94 13.64 -22.62
CA LYS A 6 -0.84 12.23 -22.20
C LYS A 6 0.37 12.08 -21.28
N LYS A 7 0.19 11.51 -20.09
CA LYS A 7 1.30 11.03 -19.25
C LYS A 7 1.95 9.85 -19.97
N GLU A 8 3.15 10.03 -20.49
CA GLU A 8 4.00 8.93 -20.93
C GLU A 8 4.34 8.05 -19.73
N ARG A 9 4.26 6.72 -19.92
CA ARG A 9 4.79 5.75 -18.94
C ARG A 9 6.30 5.92 -18.93
N VAL A 10 6.84 6.42 -17.83
CA VAL A 10 8.27 6.40 -17.55
C VAL A 10 8.64 4.94 -17.33
N LEU A 11 9.46 4.39 -18.24
CA LEU A 11 10.06 3.07 -18.06
C LEU A 11 11.02 3.12 -16.87
N PRO A 12 11.10 2.07 -16.04
CA PRO A 12 12.01 2.05 -14.91
C PRO A 12 13.47 2.23 -15.37
N GLU A 13 14.24 2.97 -14.57
CA GLU A 13 15.66 3.24 -14.81
C GLU A 13 16.44 1.92 -14.90
N PRO A 14 17.49 1.81 -15.75
CA PRO A 14 18.27 0.58 -15.91
C PRO A 14 18.83 -0.01 -14.60
N GLN A 15 19.05 0.82 -13.58
CA GLN A 15 19.45 0.39 -12.25
C GLN A 15 18.36 -0.41 -11.52
N GLN A 16 17.09 -0.02 -11.66
CA GLN A 16 15.94 -0.74 -11.07
C GLN A 16 15.73 -2.10 -11.76
N VAL A 17 16.04 -2.18 -13.05
CA VAL A 17 16.05 -3.44 -13.81
C VAL A 17 17.21 -4.34 -13.37
N GLY A 18 18.37 -3.75 -13.07
CA GLY A 18 19.56 -4.46 -12.59
C GLY A 18 19.39 -5.12 -11.21
N GLU A 19 18.72 -4.44 -10.28
CA GLU A 19 18.45 -4.98 -8.93
C GLU A 19 17.48 -6.16 -8.98
N VAL A 20 16.44 -6.06 -9.81
CA VAL A 20 15.48 -7.16 -10.06
C VAL A 20 16.19 -8.34 -10.74
N LEU A 21 17.07 -8.09 -11.71
CA LEU A 21 17.89 -9.13 -12.35
C LEU A 21 18.80 -9.83 -11.35
N THR A 22 19.42 -9.08 -10.43
CA THR A 22 20.33 -9.65 -9.42
C THR A 22 19.57 -10.52 -8.42
N MET A 23 18.35 -10.11 -8.04
CA MET A 23 17.46 -10.88 -7.17
C MET A 23 16.97 -12.17 -7.84
N VAL A 24 16.60 -12.11 -9.12
CA VAL A 24 16.19 -13.27 -9.93
C VAL A 24 17.37 -14.23 -10.12
N MET A 25 18.56 -13.72 -10.43
CA MET A 25 19.79 -14.52 -10.56
C MET A 25 20.19 -15.19 -9.25
N GLY A 26 19.95 -14.55 -8.09
CA GLY A 26 20.17 -15.16 -6.77
C GLY A 26 19.24 -16.34 -6.49
N LYS A 27 17.97 -16.26 -6.92
CA LYS A 27 17.00 -17.37 -6.81
C LYS A 27 17.27 -18.49 -7.81
N VAL A 28 17.66 -18.15 -9.05
CA VAL A 28 18.10 -19.11 -10.07
C VAL A 28 19.38 -19.83 -9.63
N SER A 29 20.33 -19.13 -8.99
CA SER A 29 21.54 -19.73 -8.39
C SER A 29 21.20 -20.73 -7.28
N LYS A 30 20.23 -20.44 -6.41
CA LYS A 30 19.75 -21.40 -5.40
C LYS A 30 19.08 -22.64 -6.04
N GLY A 31 18.36 -22.48 -7.15
CA GLY A 31 17.81 -23.59 -7.93
C GLY A 31 18.87 -24.38 -8.71
N LEU A 32 19.95 -23.73 -9.15
CA LEU A 32 21.09 -24.41 -9.79
C LEU A 32 21.92 -25.21 -8.78
N LYS A 33 21.93 -24.83 -7.50
CA LYS A 33 22.61 -25.58 -6.41
C LYS A 33 21.98 -26.95 -6.11
N SER A 34 20.77 -27.24 -6.61
CA SER A 34 20.15 -28.57 -6.50
C SER A 34 20.45 -29.48 -7.70
N LEU A 35 21.22 -29.03 -8.69
CA LEU A 35 21.73 -29.89 -9.76
C LEU A 35 22.98 -30.60 -9.26
N ASN A 36 22.97 -31.92 -9.30
CA ASN A 36 24.09 -32.75 -8.86
C ASN A 36 25.39 -32.40 -9.62
N GLY A 37 26.53 -32.65 -8.97
CA GLY A 37 27.85 -32.16 -9.39
C GLY A 37 28.30 -32.61 -10.79
N GLU A 38 27.71 -33.66 -11.36
CA GLU A 38 27.96 -34.10 -12.73
C GLU A 38 27.26 -33.21 -13.76
N THR A 39 26.02 -32.78 -13.49
CA THR A 39 25.26 -31.91 -14.39
C THR A 39 25.87 -30.51 -14.43
N ALA A 40 26.31 -29.98 -13.29
CA ALA A 40 27.00 -28.68 -13.24
C ALA A 40 28.34 -28.70 -14.01
N LYS A 41 29.12 -29.79 -13.93
CA LYS A 41 30.37 -29.96 -14.68
C LYS A 41 30.16 -30.09 -16.19
N TYR A 42 29.11 -30.82 -16.60
CA TYR A 42 28.76 -30.97 -18.02
C TYR A 42 28.48 -29.63 -18.70
N TRP A 43 27.68 -28.76 -18.07
CA TRP A 43 27.32 -27.45 -18.64
C TRP A 43 28.43 -26.40 -18.56
N SER A 44 29.31 -26.49 -17.56
CA SER A 44 30.46 -25.57 -17.43
C SER A 44 31.49 -25.75 -18.54
N GLY A 45 31.57 -26.94 -19.14
CA GLY A 45 32.44 -27.23 -20.29
C GLY A 45 31.85 -26.90 -21.67
N HIS A 46 30.59 -26.47 -21.74
CA HIS A 46 29.85 -26.24 -23.01
C HIS A 46 29.25 -24.82 -23.09
N ALA A 47 29.90 -23.83 -22.44
CA ALA A 47 29.44 -22.45 -22.32
C ALA A 47 29.17 -21.74 -23.67
N ASP A 48 29.87 -22.15 -24.73
CA ASP A 48 29.75 -21.58 -26.08
C ASP A 48 28.84 -22.38 -27.03
N ASP A 49 28.23 -23.48 -26.54
CA ASP A 49 27.39 -24.34 -27.37
C ASP A 49 25.98 -23.73 -27.55
N LYS A 50 25.53 -23.57 -28.81
CA LYS A 50 24.15 -23.17 -29.14
C LYS A 50 23.10 -24.05 -28.45
N LYS A 51 23.45 -25.30 -28.08
CA LYS A 51 22.60 -26.17 -27.27
C LYS A 51 22.42 -25.69 -25.84
N LEU A 52 23.41 -25.06 -25.20
CA LEU A 52 23.26 -24.44 -23.88
C LEU A 52 22.33 -23.23 -23.94
N HIS A 53 22.47 -22.37 -24.95
CA HIS A 53 21.51 -21.29 -25.19
C HIS A 53 20.09 -21.81 -25.45
N GLY A 54 19.97 -22.91 -26.21
CA GLY A 54 18.70 -23.60 -26.43
C GLY A 54 18.11 -24.19 -25.13
N ALA A 55 18.94 -24.78 -24.28
CA ALA A 55 18.54 -25.35 -23.00
C ALA A 55 18.15 -24.28 -21.98
N ILE A 56 18.88 -23.17 -21.90
CA ILE A 56 18.52 -22.00 -21.07
C ILE A 56 17.22 -21.38 -21.57
N ASN A 57 17.06 -21.19 -22.88
CA ASN A 57 15.81 -20.69 -23.44
C ASN A 57 14.65 -21.67 -23.19
N ALA A 58 14.86 -22.97 -23.33
CA ALA A 58 13.85 -23.97 -23.00
C ALA A 58 13.52 -23.97 -21.51
N LEU A 59 14.49 -23.81 -20.61
CA LEU A 59 14.28 -23.67 -19.17
C LEU A 59 13.51 -22.39 -18.85
N CYS A 60 13.87 -21.25 -19.46
CA CYS A 60 13.12 -20.00 -19.35
C CYS A 60 11.69 -20.17 -19.86
N GLN A 61 11.48 -20.86 -20.99
CA GLN A 61 10.14 -21.13 -21.52
C GLN A 61 9.34 -22.11 -20.66
N ILE A 62 9.98 -23.08 -20.01
CA ILE A 62 9.36 -23.97 -19.04
C ILE A 62 9.00 -23.20 -17.76
N LEU A 63 9.89 -22.34 -17.27
CA LEU A 63 9.64 -21.46 -16.12
C LEU A 63 8.54 -20.42 -16.40
N LEU A 64 8.45 -19.91 -17.64
CA LEU A 64 7.38 -19.05 -18.13
C LEU A 64 6.06 -19.82 -18.31
N ARG A 65 6.10 -21.10 -18.74
CA ARG A 65 4.92 -21.96 -18.91
C ARG A 65 4.40 -22.56 -17.59
N GLN A 66 5.24 -22.68 -16.58
CA GLN A 66 4.90 -23.20 -15.24
C GLN A 66 4.50 -22.10 -14.24
N ASN A 67 4.29 -20.86 -14.69
CA ASN A 67 3.87 -19.73 -13.84
C ASN A 67 4.87 -19.38 -12.70
N LEU A 68 6.13 -19.83 -12.79
CA LEU A 68 7.14 -19.66 -11.73
C LEU A 68 8.03 -18.42 -11.92
N VAL A 69 7.80 -17.65 -12.98
CA VAL A 69 8.31 -16.28 -13.14
C VAL A 69 7.11 -15.38 -13.41
N THR A 70 6.57 -14.84 -12.31
CA THR A 70 5.65 -13.71 -12.25
C THR A 70 4.29 -13.87 -12.97
N GLU A 71 3.24 -14.20 -12.23
CA GLU A 71 2.21 -13.16 -12.10
C GLU A 71 2.95 -11.93 -11.58
N ALA A 72 3.13 -10.90 -12.40
CA ALA A 72 3.86 -9.70 -12.01
C ALA A 72 3.35 -9.29 -10.63
N ILE A 73 4.21 -9.35 -9.60
CA ILE A 73 3.87 -8.88 -8.25
C ILE A 73 3.17 -7.55 -8.47
N ASN A 74 1.92 -7.44 -8.01
CA ASN A 74 1.11 -6.25 -8.22
C ASN A 74 2.02 -5.04 -7.97
N PRO A 75 2.23 -4.11 -8.92
CA PRO A 75 3.26 -3.07 -8.76
C PRO A 75 3.09 -2.26 -7.46
N GLN A 76 1.85 -2.12 -6.98
CA GLN A 76 1.59 -1.48 -5.70
C GLN A 76 1.96 -2.35 -4.51
N LEU A 77 1.79 -3.68 -4.59
CA LEU A 77 2.31 -4.58 -3.57
C LEU A 77 3.84 -4.47 -3.47
N ALA A 78 4.54 -4.36 -4.60
CA ALA A 78 5.98 -4.10 -4.60
C ALA A 78 6.33 -2.77 -3.90
N ASP A 79 5.59 -1.69 -4.20
CA ASP A 79 5.75 -0.41 -3.51
C ASP A 79 5.53 -0.53 -1.99
N TRP A 80 4.50 -1.27 -1.57
CA TRP A 80 4.21 -1.48 -0.15
C TRP A 80 5.31 -2.29 0.56
N LEU A 81 5.82 -3.34 -0.07
CA LEU A 81 6.92 -4.13 0.48
C LEU A 81 8.20 -3.29 0.62
N GLN A 82 8.48 -2.42 -0.35
CA GLN A 82 9.60 -1.48 -0.25
C GLN A 82 9.38 -0.45 0.87
N PHE A 83 8.20 0.15 0.92
CA PHE A 83 7.83 1.10 1.98
C PHE A 83 7.97 0.49 3.37
N TYR A 84 7.50 -0.74 3.59
CA TYR A 84 7.63 -1.43 4.88
C TYR A 84 9.09 -1.69 5.26
N ARG A 85 9.94 -2.11 4.30
CA ARG A 85 11.37 -2.29 4.55
C ARG A 85 12.04 -0.99 4.96
N GLU A 86 11.80 0.10 4.22
CA GLU A 86 12.50 1.37 4.44
C GLU A 86 11.99 2.14 5.67
N VAL A 87 10.68 2.09 5.94
CA VAL A 87 10.04 2.94 6.97
C VAL A 87 9.82 2.20 8.28
N PHE A 88 9.62 0.88 8.24
CA PHE A 88 9.32 0.06 9.41
C PHE A 88 10.43 -0.96 9.73
N ASP A 89 11.45 -1.09 8.89
CA ASP A 89 12.47 -2.15 9.00
C ASP A 89 11.83 -3.55 9.04
N LEU A 90 10.81 -3.74 8.21
CA LEU A 90 10.00 -4.96 8.17
C LEU A 90 10.03 -5.58 6.77
N GLU A 91 10.47 -6.82 6.69
CA GLU A 91 10.44 -7.63 5.47
C GLU A 91 9.34 -8.68 5.51
N TRP A 92 8.65 -8.84 4.39
CA TRP A 92 7.58 -9.82 4.22
C TRP A 92 7.72 -10.64 2.95
N ASP A 93 7.18 -11.86 3.02
CA ASP A 93 6.91 -12.64 1.83
C ASP A 93 5.59 -12.13 1.19
N PRO A 94 5.61 -11.70 -0.09
CA PRO A 94 4.39 -11.33 -0.80
C PRO A 94 3.33 -12.44 -0.83
N ALA A 95 3.72 -13.72 -0.72
CA ALA A 95 2.81 -14.86 -0.75
C ALA A 95 1.84 -14.91 0.45
N ASP A 96 2.18 -14.24 1.56
CA ASP A 96 1.38 -14.23 2.78
C ASP A 96 0.26 -13.18 2.76
N ILE A 97 0.15 -12.39 1.68
CA ILE A 97 -0.74 -11.23 1.60
C ILE A 97 -1.90 -11.51 0.64
N ASN A 98 -3.09 -11.69 1.21
CA ASN A 98 -4.33 -11.80 0.43
C ASN A 98 -4.75 -10.43 -0.09
N LEU A 99 -4.74 -10.26 -1.41
CA LEU A 99 -5.16 -9.02 -2.06
C LEU A 99 -6.68 -9.05 -2.34
N PRO A 100 -7.41 -7.96 -2.01
CA PRO A 100 -8.81 -7.85 -2.39
C PRO A 100 -8.95 -7.76 -3.92
N ALA A 101 -10.10 -8.24 -4.42
CA ALA A 101 -10.44 -8.19 -5.83
C ALA A 101 -10.40 -6.74 -6.36
N GLU A 102 -10.00 -6.59 -7.62
CA GLU A 102 -9.99 -5.29 -8.26
C GLU A 102 -11.41 -4.77 -8.48
N ARG A 103 -11.62 -3.48 -8.17
CA ARG A 103 -12.87 -2.76 -8.46
C ARG A 103 -12.54 -1.49 -9.21
N PHE A 104 -13.26 -1.23 -10.29
CA PHE A 104 -13.06 -0.03 -11.09
C PHE A 104 -13.15 1.24 -10.23
N GLY A 105 -12.12 2.08 -10.31
CA GLY A 105 -12.00 3.31 -9.52
C GLY A 105 -11.47 3.12 -8.10
N PHE A 106 -11.11 1.90 -7.67
CA PHE A 106 -10.45 1.61 -6.39
C PHE A 106 -9.00 1.19 -6.65
N GLY A 107 -8.25 2.13 -7.25
CA GLY A 107 -6.93 1.87 -7.78
C GLY A 107 -5.85 1.71 -6.72
N TRP A 108 -5.94 2.35 -5.55
CA TRP A 108 -4.88 2.29 -4.53
C TRP A 108 -5.02 1.08 -3.62
N LEU A 109 -3.94 0.33 -3.47
CA LEU A 109 -3.78 -0.71 -2.45
C LEU A 109 -3.34 -0.07 -1.13
N VAL A 110 -3.80 -0.58 0.00
CA VAL A 110 -3.25 -0.33 1.34
C VAL A 110 -3.03 -1.67 2.02
N VAL A 111 -1.80 -1.99 2.38
CA VAL A 111 -1.45 -3.22 3.10
C VAL A 111 -1.19 -2.87 4.55
N VAL A 112 -1.87 -3.52 5.49
CA VAL A 112 -1.76 -3.28 6.92
C VAL A 112 -1.12 -4.47 7.61
N ALA A 113 0.03 -4.22 8.24
CA ALA A 113 0.81 -5.20 8.99
C ALA A 113 0.09 -5.75 10.21
N LYS A 114 0.18 -7.07 10.42
CA LYS A 114 -0.17 -7.70 11.70
C LYS A 114 0.48 -6.98 12.88
N GLY A 115 -0.31 -6.69 13.91
CA GLY A 115 0.14 -6.03 15.14
C GLY A 115 0.45 -4.54 15.00
N LEU A 116 0.26 -3.94 13.82
CA LEU A 116 0.55 -2.52 13.61
C LEU A 116 -0.34 -1.65 14.47
N THR A 117 0.25 -0.68 15.18
CA THR A 117 -0.51 0.18 16.09
C THR A 117 -0.65 1.59 15.56
N ARG A 118 -1.74 2.26 15.93
CA ARG A 118 -2.03 3.67 15.57
C ARG A 118 -0.93 4.60 16.06
N ASN A 119 -0.45 4.40 17.29
CA ASN A 119 0.66 5.19 17.84
C ASN A 119 1.99 4.97 17.09
N ALA A 120 2.29 3.75 16.63
CA ALA A 120 3.50 3.47 15.86
C ALA A 120 3.48 4.22 14.51
N VAL A 121 2.36 4.13 13.77
CA VAL A 121 2.19 4.84 12.50
C VAL A 121 2.22 6.36 12.72
N PHE A 122 1.53 6.87 13.75
CA PHE A 122 1.57 8.30 14.07
C PHE A 122 2.99 8.79 14.41
N GLY A 123 3.76 8.00 15.16
CA GLY A 123 5.16 8.31 15.46
C GLY A 123 6.05 8.37 14.21
N LEU A 124 5.78 7.51 13.21
CA LEU A 124 6.46 7.58 11.91
C LEU A 124 6.01 8.78 11.07
N CYS A 125 4.73 9.14 11.09
CA CYS A 125 4.27 10.41 10.51
C CYS A 125 4.96 11.61 11.17
N TYR A 126 5.09 11.62 12.51
CA TYR A 126 5.80 12.68 13.24
C TYR A 126 7.24 12.83 12.72
N LYS A 127 7.98 11.71 12.62
CA LYS A 127 9.36 11.71 12.11
C LYS A 127 9.42 12.17 10.65
N ARG A 128 8.62 11.56 9.76
CA ARG A 128 8.66 11.82 8.31
C ARG A 128 8.24 13.25 7.96
N PHE A 129 7.34 13.86 8.73
CA PHE A 129 6.82 15.20 8.49
C PHE A 129 7.52 16.27 9.35
N ASN A 130 8.69 15.95 9.93
CA ASN A 130 9.49 16.89 10.73
C ASN A 130 8.69 17.53 11.88
N GLY A 131 7.92 16.72 12.61
CA GLY A 131 7.08 17.16 13.73
C GLY A 131 5.82 17.91 13.34
N LYS A 132 5.52 18.07 12.04
CA LYS A 132 4.31 18.75 11.53
C LYS A 132 3.09 17.82 11.56
N VAL A 133 2.80 17.30 12.75
CA VAL A 133 1.62 16.49 13.02
C VAL A 133 0.91 17.04 14.24
N TRP A 134 -0.39 16.81 14.30
CA TRP A 134 -1.18 17.11 15.48
C TRP A 134 -2.24 16.03 15.66
N ARG A 135 -2.52 15.68 16.91
CA ARG A 135 -3.59 14.76 17.28
C ARG A 135 -4.38 15.30 18.47
N PHE A 136 -5.67 14.97 18.53
CA PHE A 136 -6.51 15.37 19.66
C PHE A 136 -6.23 14.52 20.91
N TYR A 137 -6.15 13.20 20.76
CA TYR A 137 -5.85 12.28 21.87
C TYR A 137 -4.38 11.87 21.85
N ASP A 138 -3.75 11.84 23.02
CA ASP A 138 -2.34 11.44 23.17
C ASP A 138 -2.08 9.94 22.95
N ASP A 139 -3.05 9.09 23.28
CA ASP A 139 -2.94 7.65 23.03
C ASP A 139 -4.04 7.23 22.05
N LEU A 140 -3.68 7.12 20.76
CA LEU A 140 -4.61 6.70 19.72
C LEU A 140 -4.97 5.22 19.82
N ASN A 141 -4.10 4.39 20.40
CA ASN A 141 -4.40 2.97 20.62
C ASN A 141 -5.54 2.83 21.63
N LYS A 142 -5.47 3.60 22.73
CA LYS A 142 -6.49 3.61 23.79
C LYS A 142 -7.75 4.37 23.42
N ALA A 143 -7.63 5.52 22.73
CA ALA A 143 -8.77 6.38 22.44
C ALA A 143 -9.75 5.75 21.43
N VAL A 144 -9.22 5.12 20.37
CA VAL A 144 -10.05 4.44 19.35
C VAL A 144 -10.43 3.06 19.87
N THR A 145 -11.68 2.91 20.30
CA THR A 145 -12.19 1.68 20.94
C THR A 145 -12.92 0.75 19.99
N HIS A 146 -13.28 1.22 18.80
CA HIS A 146 -13.95 0.40 17.78
C HIS A 146 -13.32 0.64 16.42
N ASN A 147 -13.06 -0.44 15.70
CA ASN A 147 -12.66 -0.43 14.30
C ASN A 147 -13.33 -1.57 13.55
N ASP A 148 -13.74 -1.31 12.31
CA ASP A 148 -14.25 -2.33 11.40
C ASP A 148 -13.19 -3.40 11.09
N ARG A 149 -11.91 -3.01 11.13
CA ARG A 149 -10.75 -3.84 10.79
C ARG A 149 -9.63 -3.56 11.79
N GLU A 150 -9.20 -4.60 12.49
CA GLU A 150 -8.03 -4.59 13.37
C GLU A 150 -6.92 -5.47 12.75
N PRO A 151 -5.64 -5.09 12.91
CA PRO A 151 -4.51 -5.84 12.36
C PRO A 151 -4.17 -7.07 13.20
N ILE A 152 -5.15 -7.93 13.46
CA ILE A 152 -4.94 -9.22 14.13
C ILE A 152 -4.13 -10.15 13.21
N GLU A 153 -4.37 -10.04 11.91
CA GLU A 153 -3.57 -10.63 10.84
C GLU A 153 -3.20 -9.53 9.83
N THR A 154 -2.24 -9.82 8.94
CA THR A 154 -1.94 -8.92 7.83
C THR A 154 -3.11 -8.93 6.85
N TYR A 155 -3.56 -7.75 6.43
CA TYR A 155 -4.65 -7.62 5.47
C TYR A 155 -4.38 -6.49 4.47
N ALA A 156 -5.13 -6.50 3.38
CA ALA A 156 -5.08 -5.42 2.41
C ALA A 156 -6.49 -4.91 2.07
N ILE A 157 -6.58 -3.63 1.77
CA ILE A 157 -7.79 -2.98 1.26
C ILE A 157 -7.47 -2.22 -0.03
N ARG A 158 -8.49 -1.97 -0.83
CA ARG A 158 -8.44 -1.05 -1.96
C ARG A 158 -9.27 0.20 -1.69
N VAL A 159 -8.74 1.34 -2.12
CA VAL A 159 -9.36 2.66 -2.01
C VAL A 159 -9.24 3.40 -3.33
N ARG A 160 -10.02 4.46 -3.51
CA ARG A 160 -9.91 5.29 -4.72
C ARG A 160 -8.55 5.96 -4.83
N ASP A 161 -8.05 6.06 -6.06
CA ASP A 161 -6.74 6.60 -6.43
C ASP A 161 -6.75 8.13 -6.58
N CYS A 162 -7.34 8.82 -5.61
CA CYS A 162 -7.50 10.27 -5.59
C CYS A 162 -6.89 10.92 -4.33
N VAL A 163 -6.28 12.09 -4.50
CA VAL A 163 -5.61 12.85 -3.43
C VAL A 163 -6.58 13.27 -2.34
N GLU A 164 -7.74 13.76 -2.74
CA GLU A 164 -8.84 14.10 -1.83
C GLU A 164 -9.76 12.89 -1.67
N ALA A 165 -10.38 12.74 -0.50
CA ALA A 165 -11.42 11.73 -0.29
C ALA A 165 -12.60 11.82 -1.27
N ASP A 166 -13.34 10.72 -1.35
CA ASP A 166 -14.28 10.40 -2.42
C ASP A 166 -15.35 11.47 -2.61
N GLU A 167 -15.32 12.14 -3.75
CA GLU A 167 -16.26 13.20 -4.07
C GLU A 167 -17.71 12.71 -4.15
N CYS A 168 -17.94 11.45 -4.53
CA CYS A 168 -19.26 10.83 -4.53
C CYS A 168 -19.89 10.70 -3.13
N HIS A 169 -19.09 10.88 -2.07
CA HIS A 169 -19.52 10.84 -0.68
C HIS A 169 -19.47 12.23 -0.01
N LYS A 170 -19.36 13.31 -0.81
CA LYS A 170 -19.43 14.68 -0.33
C LYS A 170 -20.68 14.94 0.51
N GLY A 171 -20.51 15.56 1.67
CA GLY A 171 -21.62 15.98 2.53
C GLY A 171 -22.37 14.80 3.18
N LYS A 172 -21.80 13.59 3.18
CA LYS A 172 -22.34 12.48 3.98
C LYS A 172 -21.66 12.47 5.34
N SER A 173 -22.47 12.42 6.40
CA SER A 173 -21.96 12.13 7.75
C SER A 173 -21.47 10.69 7.83
N ALA A 174 -20.75 10.35 8.90
CA ALA A 174 -20.30 8.99 9.12
C ALA A 174 -21.49 8.02 9.24
N ASN A 175 -22.54 8.42 9.98
CA ASN A 175 -23.73 7.59 10.17
C ASN A 175 -24.54 7.46 8.87
N THR A 176 -24.67 8.51 8.06
CA THR A 176 -25.31 8.42 6.74
C THR A 176 -24.55 7.47 5.81
N ALA A 177 -23.21 7.52 5.81
CA ALA A 177 -22.40 6.62 5.01
C ALA A 177 -22.57 5.15 5.47
N THR A 178 -22.46 4.90 6.77
CA THR A 178 -22.66 3.56 7.36
C THR A 178 -24.07 3.03 7.09
N GLY A 179 -25.11 3.85 7.27
CA GLY A 179 -26.50 3.46 6.99
C GLY A 179 -26.78 3.16 5.52
N ALA A 180 -26.00 3.75 4.61
CA ALA A 180 -26.03 3.43 3.18
C ALA A 180 -25.15 2.21 2.80
N GLY A 181 -24.57 1.51 3.78
CA GLY A 181 -23.69 0.36 3.57
C GLY A 181 -22.30 0.71 3.04
N ILE A 182 -21.88 1.98 3.10
CA ILE A 182 -20.57 2.41 2.65
C ILE A 182 -19.54 2.07 3.74
N LYS A 183 -18.65 1.12 3.44
CA LYS A 183 -17.51 0.80 4.31
C LYS A 183 -16.43 1.85 4.10
N GLY A 184 -16.15 2.64 5.14
CA GLY A 184 -15.07 3.64 5.11
C GLY A 184 -13.78 3.11 5.68
N MET A 185 -12.69 3.84 5.42
CA MET A 185 -11.39 3.54 6.04
C MET A 185 -11.43 3.67 7.57
N THR A 186 -10.57 2.90 8.23
CA THR A 186 -10.23 3.08 9.63
C THR A 186 -9.19 4.20 9.81
N ASN A 187 -9.05 4.69 11.03
CA ASN A 187 -8.06 5.70 11.39
C ASN A 187 -6.62 5.21 11.14
N LEU A 188 -6.33 3.93 11.43
CA LEU A 188 -5.03 3.32 11.16
C LEU A 188 -4.73 3.32 9.65
N GLU A 189 -5.67 2.83 8.85
CA GLU A 189 -5.54 2.76 7.40
C GLU A 189 -5.29 4.14 6.79
N ARG A 190 -6.02 5.17 7.26
CA ARG A 190 -5.87 6.54 6.73
C ARG A 190 -4.51 7.14 7.07
N MET A 191 -4.00 6.95 8.29
CA MET A 191 -2.66 7.43 8.66
C MET A 191 -1.57 6.68 7.89
N LEU A 192 -1.73 5.37 7.70
CA LEU A 192 -0.77 4.56 6.96
C LEU A 192 -0.72 4.97 5.48
N LEU A 193 -1.89 5.23 4.88
CA LEU A 193 -1.98 5.75 3.52
C LEU A 193 -1.33 7.14 3.38
N GLU A 194 -1.47 8.03 4.37
CA GLU A 194 -0.74 9.31 4.39
C GLU A 194 0.77 9.10 4.30
N LEU A 195 1.28 8.24 5.18
CA LEU A 195 2.70 8.00 5.35
C LEU A 195 3.30 7.39 4.08
N TRP A 196 2.62 6.40 3.50
CA TRP A 196 3.00 5.79 2.23
C TRP A 196 2.96 6.80 1.08
N TYR A 197 1.89 7.58 0.96
CA TYR A 197 1.73 8.55 -0.12
C TYR A 197 2.83 9.62 -0.06
N HIS A 198 3.14 10.13 1.13
CA HIS A 198 4.22 11.10 1.31
C HIS A 198 5.60 10.47 1.11
N TRP A 199 5.82 9.21 1.52
CA TRP A 199 7.05 8.49 1.19
C TRP A 199 7.27 8.43 -0.32
N LYS A 200 6.22 8.08 -1.08
CA LYS A 200 6.28 7.91 -2.53
C LYS A 200 6.37 9.21 -3.32
N THR A 201 5.70 10.27 -2.86
CA THR A 201 5.47 11.48 -3.67
C THR A 201 6.05 12.75 -3.07
N ASN A 202 6.43 12.72 -1.80
CA ASN A 202 6.80 13.89 -1.02
C ASN A 202 5.70 14.99 -1.01
N ASP A 203 4.44 14.58 -1.16
CA ASP A 203 3.24 15.42 -1.07
C ASP A 203 2.23 14.80 -0.08
N HIS A 204 1.17 15.53 0.24
CA HIS A 204 0.15 15.16 1.25
C HIS A 204 -1.23 14.93 0.65
N LEU A 205 -2.01 14.05 1.28
CA LEU A 205 -3.41 13.80 0.95
C LEU A 205 -4.33 14.79 1.67
N ASP A 206 -5.55 14.92 1.16
CA ASP A 206 -6.63 15.70 1.77
C ASP A 206 -6.19 17.12 2.17
N LYS A 207 -5.73 17.88 1.18
CA LYS A 207 -5.27 19.27 1.37
C LYS A 207 -6.42 20.26 1.32
N LYS A 208 -7.53 19.89 0.66
CA LYS A 208 -8.72 20.72 0.51
C LYS A 208 -9.87 20.26 1.39
N ASN A 209 -9.98 18.96 1.62
CA ASN A 209 -11.05 18.32 2.37
C ASN A 209 -10.50 17.59 3.60
N LEU A 210 -11.37 16.92 4.36
CA LEU A 210 -10.97 15.93 5.34
C LEU A 210 -11.55 14.55 5.02
N THR A 211 -10.79 13.50 5.34
CA THR A 211 -11.28 12.12 5.31
C THR A 211 -11.89 11.76 6.66
N ILE A 212 -13.20 11.53 6.68
CA ILE A 212 -13.89 10.85 7.78
C ILE A 212 -13.50 9.38 7.76
N CYS A 213 -12.91 8.90 8.86
CA CYS A 213 -12.55 7.49 9.04
C CYS A 213 -13.74 6.74 9.64
N SER A 214 -14.82 6.59 8.86
CA SER A 214 -16.09 6.02 9.35
C SER A 214 -16.01 4.55 9.75
N GLY A 215 -14.91 3.86 9.45
CA GLY A 215 -14.61 2.52 9.98
C GLY A 215 -13.99 2.53 11.38
N SER A 216 -13.94 3.67 12.07
CA SER A 216 -13.42 3.80 13.44
C SER A 216 -14.36 4.63 14.33
N ARG A 217 -14.34 4.37 15.65
CA ARG A 217 -14.98 5.23 16.67
C ARG A 217 -14.09 5.39 17.89
N TYR A 218 -14.15 6.58 18.49
CA TYR A 218 -13.67 6.84 19.84
C TYR A 218 -14.68 6.32 20.89
N ALA A 219 -14.25 6.23 22.15
CA ALA A 219 -15.08 5.75 23.26
C ALA A 219 -16.36 6.58 23.48
N ASP A 220 -16.33 7.87 23.15
CA ASP A 220 -17.45 8.81 23.22
C ASP A 220 -18.37 8.77 21.97
N GLY A 221 -18.11 7.85 21.03
CA GLY A 221 -18.86 7.70 19.79
C GLY A 221 -18.46 8.67 18.68
N PHE A 222 -17.51 9.58 18.92
CA PHE A 222 -17.00 10.44 17.86
C PHE A 222 -16.20 9.67 16.81
N VAL A 223 -16.13 10.22 15.61
CA VAL A 223 -15.54 9.57 14.44
C VAL A 223 -14.20 10.21 14.14
N PRO A 224 -13.10 9.44 14.07
CA PRO A 224 -11.81 10.01 13.69
C PRO A 224 -11.86 10.61 12.29
N TYR A 225 -11.11 11.68 12.07
CA TYR A 225 -10.78 12.17 10.75
C TYR A 225 -9.30 12.46 10.61
N ALA A 226 -8.83 12.51 9.37
CA ALA A 226 -7.50 13.03 9.07
C ALA A 226 -7.50 13.99 7.87
N ARG A 227 -6.60 14.99 7.90
CA ARG A 227 -6.35 15.90 6.79
C ARG A 227 -4.99 16.58 6.87
N TRP A 228 -4.51 17.12 5.75
CA TRP A 228 -3.39 18.05 5.75
C TRP A 228 -3.88 19.49 5.70
N TYR A 229 -3.59 20.29 6.72
CA TYR A 229 -4.05 21.67 6.80
C TYR A 229 -3.08 22.56 7.56
N GLY A 230 -2.94 23.83 7.16
CA GLY A 230 -2.06 24.77 7.86
C GLY A 230 -0.61 24.29 7.97
N GLY A 231 -0.16 23.45 7.04
CA GLY A 231 1.18 22.85 7.06
C GLY A 231 1.38 21.75 8.10
N LYS A 232 0.31 21.10 8.59
CA LYS A 232 0.38 19.95 9.50
C LYS A 232 -0.60 18.86 9.10
N PHE A 233 -0.26 17.62 9.43
CA PHE A 233 -1.18 16.47 9.36
C PHE A 233 -1.98 16.36 10.66
N TYR A 234 -3.30 16.51 10.56
CA TYR A 234 -4.21 16.48 11.70
C TYR A 234 -4.87 15.11 11.82
N VAL A 235 -4.94 14.60 13.05
CA VAL A 235 -5.77 13.44 13.44
C VAL A 235 -6.70 13.87 14.57
N CYS A 236 -7.98 14.08 14.27
CA CYS A 236 -8.95 14.62 15.22
C CYS A 236 -10.27 13.84 15.09
N TYR A 237 -11.38 14.44 15.53
CA TYR A 237 -12.70 13.83 15.46
C TYR A 237 -13.75 14.76 14.85
N VAL A 238 -14.79 14.14 14.30
CA VAL A 238 -16.05 14.78 13.94
C VAL A 238 -17.19 14.15 14.72
N LEU A 239 -18.27 14.90 14.88
CA LEU A 239 -19.54 14.37 15.35
C LEU A 239 -20.12 13.41 14.28
N PRO A 240 -20.64 12.24 14.66
CA PRO A 240 -20.98 11.17 13.72
C PRO A 240 -22.12 11.53 12.76
N ASP A 241 -23.01 12.43 13.16
CA ASP A 241 -24.16 12.92 12.37
C ASP A 241 -23.87 14.24 11.65
N HIS A 242 -22.72 14.87 11.89
CA HIS A 242 -22.37 16.11 11.23
C HIS A 242 -21.92 15.84 9.79
N ALA A 243 -22.35 16.72 8.89
CA ALA A 243 -22.08 16.67 7.47
C ALA A 243 -21.77 18.07 6.96
N PHE A 244 -20.62 18.21 6.30
CA PHE A 244 -20.20 19.45 5.66
C PHE A 244 -19.65 19.17 4.27
N ASP A 245 -19.64 20.20 3.44
CA ASP A 245 -19.24 20.12 2.03
C ASP A 245 -17.79 19.67 1.82
N ASP A 246 -16.90 19.98 2.76
CA ASP A 246 -15.48 19.59 2.72
C ASP A 246 -15.22 18.25 3.44
N TRP A 247 -16.27 17.54 3.87
CA TRP A 247 -16.16 16.27 4.59
C TRP A 247 -16.58 15.12 3.70
N ARG A 248 -15.73 14.08 3.67
CA ARG A 248 -15.91 12.95 2.77
C ARG A 248 -15.41 11.68 3.43
N VAL A 249 -16.09 10.57 3.18
CA VAL A 249 -15.60 9.23 3.51
C VAL A 249 -14.75 8.73 2.34
N ARG A 250 -13.65 8.04 2.64
CA ARG A 250 -12.92 7.24 1.65
C ARG A 250 -13.40 5.80 1.74
N GLU A 251 -14.12 5.33 0.71
CA GLU A 251 -14.69 3.98 0.66
C GLU A 251 -13.60 2.93 0.48
N THR A 252 -13.81 1.76 1.08
CA THR A 252 -12.88 0.63 1.02
C THR A 252 -13.52 -0.59 0.37
N VAL A 253 -12.67 -1.39 -0.28
CA VAL A 253 -12.96 -2.74 -0.73
C VAL A 253 -11.94 -3.66 -0.08
N SER A 254 -12.42 -4.71 0.58
CA SER A 254 -11.63 -5.68 1.36
C SER A 254 -12.12 -7.08 1.07
#